data_AF-A0A550H5P4-F1
#
_entry.id   AF-A0A550H5P4-F1
#
_cell.length_a   1.000
_cell.length_b   1.000
_cell.length_c   1.000
_cell.angle_alpha   90.00
_cell.angle_beta   90.00
_cell.angle_gamma   90.00
#
_symmetry.space_group_name_H-M   'P 1'
#
loop_
_entity.id
_entity.type
_entity.pdbx_description
1 polymer ?
#
loop_
_entity_poly.entity_id
_entity_poly.type
_entity_poly.pdbx_seq_one_letter_code
_entity_poly.pdbx_strand_id
1 'polypeptide(L)'
;MKENKKSMKMGGEAIFTAISVGFFLVLIGVLLATTPNLFDNFLDFVTSFDLVDVPNSDIILPGPVSPNSHIVLYETVQLLSFALVAFQIVMLLLRFLAKSSWGKKAEIVGNLIFWLGAGFLIQNFLIETTQWFVFWSLLLIIIGISMIARAMVIAGSRL
;
A
#
# COMPACT_ATOMS: atom_id res chain seq x y z
N MET A 1 11.46 -36.11 -17.43
CA MET A 1 10.14 -35.43 -17.32
C MET A 1 10.03 -34.41 -16.15
N LYS A 2 10.83 -34.50 -15.07
CA LYS A 2 10.80 -33.52 -13.96
C LYS A 2 11.45 -32.16 -14.28
N GLU A 3 12.48 -32.12 -15.14
CA GLU A 3 13.14 -30.85 -15.52
C GLU A 3 12.24 -29.92 -16.32
N ASN A 4 11.40 -30.46 -17.21
CA ASN A 4 10.53 -29.66 -18.08
C ASN A 4 9.46 -28.89 -17.28
N LYS A 5 8.98 -29.46 -16.17
CA LYS A 5 8.00 -28.81 -15.27
C LYS A 5 8.61 -27.69 -14.42
N LYS A 6 9.92 -27.74 -14.16
CA LYS A 6 10.67 -26.70 -13.41
C LYS A 6 10.95 -25.49 -14.31
N SER A 7 11.34 -25.73 -15.56
CA SER A 7 11.52 -24.69 -16.58
C SER A 7 10.24 -23.86 -16.82
N MET A 8 9.10 -24.53 -16.98
CA MET A 8 7.80 -23.86 -17.23
C MET A 8 7.31 -23.01 -16.05
N LYS A 9 7.56 -23.46 -14.80
CA LYS A 9 7.21 -22.69 -13.58
C LYS A 9 8.05 -21.42 -13.42
N MET A 10 9.30 -21.44 -13.89
CA MET A 10 10.24 -20.32 -13.77
C MET A 10 9.90 -19.20 -14.77
N GLY A 11 9.44 -19.55 -15.98
CA GLY A 11 8.97 -18.57 -16.97
C GLY A 11 7.70 -17.81 -16.54
N GLY A 12 6.73 -18.50 -15.94
CA GLY A 12 5.49 -17.86 -15.48
C GLY A 12 5.72 -16.80 -14.39
N GLU A 13 6.62 -17.06 -13.44
CA GLU A 13 6.93 -16.11 -12.38
C GLU A 13 7.72 -14.90 -12.89
N ALA A 14 8.64 -15.11 -13.84
CA ALA A 14 9.36 -14.01 -14.49
C ALA A 14 8.42 -13.04 -15.21
N ILE A 15 7.36 -13.56 -15.85
CA ILE A 15 6.32 -12.75 -16.49
C ILE A 15 5.57 -11.91 -15.46
N PHE A 16 5.13 -12.51 -14.34
CA PHE A 16 4.46 -11.75 -13.28
C PHE A 16 5.36 -10.67 -12.69
N THR A 17 6.66 -10.95 -12.51
CA THR A 17 7.63 -9.96 -12.06
C THR A 17 7.79 -8.82 -13.07
N ALA A 18 7.92 -9.14 -14.36
CA ALA A 18 8.04 -8.13 -15.41
C ALA A 18 6.80 -7.23 -15.49
N ILE A 19 5.60 -7.81 -15.41
CA ILE A 19 4.33 -7.06 -15.36
C ILE A 19 4.30 -6.12 -14.16
N SER A 20 4.66 -6.61 -12.97
CA SER A 20 4.71 -5.77 -11.77
C SER A 20 5.69 -4.61 -11.92
N VAL A 21 6.91 -4.88 -12.39
CA VAL A 21 7.93 -3.82 -12.60
C VAL A 21 7.43 -2.78 -13.60
N GLY A 22 6.86 -3.21 -14.72
CA GLY A 22 6.29 -2.31 -15.72
C GLY A 22 5.16 -1.45 -15.16
N PHE A 23 4.23 -2.05 -14.41
CA PHE A 23 3.16 -1.32 -13.73
C PHE A 23 3.72 -0.28 -12.74
N PHE A 24 4.71 -0.64 -11.92
CA PHE A 24 5.32 0.31 -10.98
C PHE A 24 5.97 1.50 -11.68
N LEU A 25 6.68 1.28 -12.80
CA LEU A 25 7.28 2.36 -13.58
C LEU A 25 6.23 3.30 -14.18
N VAL A 26 5.17 2.74 -14.74
CA VAL A 26 4.05 3.53 -15.28
C VAL A 26 3.37 4.31 -14.16
N LEU A 27 3.13 3.68 -13.01
CA LEU A 27 2.48 4.33 -11.86
C LEU A 27 3.30 5.51 -11.35
N ILE A 28 4.63 5.35 -11.21
CA ILE A 28 5.52 6.46 -10.85
C ILE A 28 5.45 7.58 -11.88
N GLY A 29 5.49 7.23 -13.18
CA GLY A 29 5.37 8.21 -14.26
C GLY A 29 4.06 8.98 -14.22
N VAL A 30 2.94 8.31 -13.95
CA VAL A 30 1.62 8.93 -13.79
C VAL A 30 1.61 9.87 -12.58
N LEU A 31 2.11 9.44 -11.42
CA LEU A 31 2.14 10.27 -10.22
C LEU A 31 2.97 11.55 -10.41
N LEU A 32 4.13 11.44 -11.07
CA LEU A 32 4.96 12.60 -11.40
C LEU A 32 4.32 13.52 -12.45
N ALA A 33 3.53 12.97 -13.36
CA ALA A 33 2.82 13.76 -14.37
C ALA A 33 1.58 14.47 -13.81
N THR A 34 0.88 13.86 -12.85
CA THR A 34 -0.34 14.42 -12.24
C THR A 34 -0.04 15.39 -11.10
N THR A 35 1.04 15.17 -10.36
CA THR A 35 1.39 15.96 -9.17
C THR A 35 2.66 16.78 -9.46
N PRO A 36 2.54 18.05 -9.88
CA PRO A 36 3.69 18.91 -10.10
C PRO A 36 4.44 19.13 -8.76
N ASN A 37 5.77 19.23 -8.83
CA ASN A 37 6.64 19.48 -7.68
C ASN A 37 6.46 18.46 -6.53
N LEU A 38 6.12 17.21 -6.84
CA LEU A 38 5.94 16.15 -5.85
C LEU A 38 7.17 15.98 -4.96
N PHE A 39 8.36 16.13 -5.52
CA PHE A 39 9.61 16.05 -4.76
C PHE A 39 9.79 17.20 -3.77
N ASP A 40 9.49 18.44 -4.19
CA ASP A 40 9.58 19.61 -3.31
C ASP A 40 8.57 19.50 -2.18
N ASN A 41 7.31 19.16 -2.50
CA ASN A 41 6.29 18.91 -1.49
C ASN A 41 6.74 17.84 -0.48
N PHE A 42 7.36 16.75 -0.96
CA PHE A 42 7.88 15.68 -0.10
C PHE A 42 9.00 16.16 0.82
N LEU A 43 9.95 16.94 0.29
CA LEU A 43 11.00 17.55 1.11
C LEU A 43 10.41 18.49 2.16
N ASP A 44 9.48 19.36 1.75
CA ASP A 44 8.77 20.27 2.65
C ASP A 44 8.09 19.51 3.78
N PHE A 45 7.43 18.39 3.47
CA PHE A 45 6.81 17.52 4.46
C PHE A 45 7.79 16.90 5.44
N VAL A 46 8.94 16.37 4.97
CA VAL A 46 9.93 15.78 5.88
C VAL A 46 10.56 16.84 6.77
N THR A 47 10.77 18.05 6.25
CA THR A 47 11.34 19.17 7.01
C THR A 47 10.34 19.87 7.93
N SER A 48 9.04 19.64 7.77
CA SER A 48 8.00 20.25 8.61
C SER A 48 7.73 19.48 9.91
N PHE A 49 8.49 18.40 10.17
CA PHE A 49 8.38 17.65 11.42
C PHE A 49 8.99 18.41 12.58
N ASP A 50 8.22 18.51 13.65
CA ASP A 50 8.67 19.00 14.95
C ASP A 50 8.02 18.17 16.06
N LEU A 51 8.37 18.47 17.31
CA LEU A 51 7.72 17.93 18.49
C LEU A 51 6.39 18.65 18.71
N VAL A 52 5.28 17.94 18.45
CA VAL A 52 3.92 18.48 18.53
C VAL A 52 3.14 17.76 19.63
N ASP A 53 2.30 18.51 20.35
CA ASP A 53 1.40 17.96 21.35
C ASP A 53 0.33 17.08 20.69
N VAL A 54 0.13 15.88 21.24
CA VAL A 54 -0.95 14.99 20.81
C VAL A 54 -2.27 15.52 21.40
N PRO A 55 -3.29 15.82 20.57
CA PRO A 55 -4.54 16.40 21.04
C PRO A 55 -5.17 15.60 22.17
N ASN A 56 -5.61 16.30 23.24
CA ASN A 56 -6.21 15.73 24.45
C ASN A 56 -5.28 14.83 25.28
N SER A 57 -3.97 15.06 25.23
CA SER A 57 -3.01 14.37 26.09
C SER A 57 -1.79 15.24 26.38
N ASP A 58 -1.06 14.93 27.45
CA ASP A 58 0.22 15.59 27.80
C ASP A 58 1.43 14.92 27.11
N ILE A 59 1.20 14.22 25.99
CA ILE A 59 2.21 13.45 25.27
C ILE A 59 2.68 14.27 24.08
N ILE A 60 3.99 14.43 23.97
CA ILE A 60 4.65 15.11 22.85
C ILE A 60 5.22 14.04 21.92
N LEU A 61 4.87 14.09 20.63
CA LEU A 61 5.35 13.16 19.62
C LEU A 61 5.79 13.91 18.36
N PRO A 62 6.73 13.34 17.58
CA PRO A 62 7.11 13.91 16.30
C PRO A 62 5.93 13.88 15.32
N GLY A 63 5.61 15.03 14.73
CA GLY A 63 4.56 15.19 13.74
C GLY A 63 4.72 16.46 12.91
N PRO A 64 4.03 16.56 11.77
CA PRO A 64 4.07 17.77 10.96
C PRO A 64 3.42 18.93 11.72
N VAL A 65 4.10 20.08 11.77
CA VAL A 65 3.62 21.30 12.44
C VAL A 65 2.28 21.78 11.86
N SER A 66 2.06 21.56 10.57
CA SER A 66 0.81 21.88 9.89
C SER A 66 0.42 20.71 8.98
N PRO A 67 -0.34 19.71 9.48
CA PRO A 67 -0.76 18.58 8.65
C PRO A 67 -1.49 19.02 7.38
N ASN A 68 -2.23 20.12 7.45
CA ASN A 68 -3.08 20.67 6.38
C ASN A 68 -2.29 21.30 5.23
N SER A 69 -1.00 21.60 5.40
CA SER A 69 -0.18 22.12 4.29
C SER A 69 0.28 21.03 3.33
N HIS A 70 0.08 19.76 3.69
CA HIS A 70 0.62 18.61 2.94
C HIS A 70 -0.47 17.75 2.30
N ILE A 71 -1.69 18.28 2.13
CA ILE A 71 -2.82 17.56 1.53
C ILE A 71 -2.49 16.98 0.16
N VAL A 72 -1.76 17.71 -0.69
CA VAL A 72 -1.35 17.26 -2.03
C VAL A 72 -0.54 15.96 -1.97
N LEU A 73 0.32 15.80 -0.95
CA LEU A 73 1.02 14.54 -0.74
C LEU A 73 0.08 13.44 -0.30
N TYR A 74 -0.82 13.71 0.64
CA TYR A 74 -1.77 12.72 1.13
C TYR A 74 -2.67 12.20 -0.01
N GLU A 75 -3.19 13.09 -0.86
CA GLU A 75 -3.94 12.73 -2.07
C GLU A 75 -3.11 11.87 -3.03
N THR A 76 -1.83 12.22 -3.20
CA THR A 76 -0.91 11.43 -4.04
C THR A 76 -0.71 10.02 -3.46
N VAL A 77 -0.49 9.88 -2.15
CA VAL A 77 -0.34 8.57 -1.50
C VAL A 77 -1.65 7.78 -1.51
N GLN A 78 -2.80 8.46 -1.41
CA GLN A 78 -4.11 7.84 -1.55
C GLN A 78 -4.32 7.26 -2.95
N LEU A 79 -4.02 8.04 -4.00
CA LEU A 79 -4.10 7.60 -5.39
C LEU A 79 -3.19 6.39 -5.63
N LEU A 80 -1.96 6.43 -5.12
CA LEU A 80 -1.03 5.30 -5.14
C LEU A 80 -1.66 4.06 -4.49
N SER A 81 -2.27 4.23 -3.31
CA SER A 81 -2.88 3.12 -2.56
C SER A 81 -4.00 2.46 -3.36
N PHE A 82 -4.91 3.24 -3.95
CA PHE A 82 -6.00 2.70 -4.76
C PHE A 82 -5.51 2.09 -6.09
N ALA A 83 -4.50 2.68 -6.72
CA ALA A 83 -3.87 2.11 -7.91
C ALA A 83 -3.26 0.72 -7.61
N LEU A 84 -2.59 0.57 -6.46
CA LEU A 84 -2.04 -0.71 -6.02
C LEU A 84 -3.13 -1.73 -5.72
N VAL A 85 -4.26 -1.33 -5.12
CA VAL A 85 -5.42 -2.20 -4.93
C VAL A 85 -5.95 -2.72 -6.27
N ALA A 86 -6.20 -1.82 -7.22
CA ALA A 86 -6.70 -2.20 -8.55
C ALA A 86 -5.74 -3.17 -9.26
N PHE A 87 -4.44 -2.88 -9.24
CA PHE A 87 -3.42 -3.76 -9.80
C PHE A 87 -3.39 -5.13 -9.13
N GLN A 88 -3.47 -5.18 -7.80
CA GLN A 88 -3.45 -6.43 -7.05
C GLN A 88 -4.69 -7.29 -7.32
N ILE A 89 -5.87 -6.70 -7.54
CA ILE A 89 -7.07 -7.42 -7.96
C ILE A 89 -6.81 -8.11 -9.31
N VAL A 90 -6.26 -7.38 -10.29
CA VAL A 90 -5.92 -7.94 -11.62
C VAL A 90 -4.90 -9.08 -11.47
N MET A 91 -3.84 -8.87 -10.68
CA MET A 91 -2.82 -9.90 -10.43
C MET A 91 -3.40 -11.13 -9.73
N LEU A 92 -4.33 -10.96 -8.81
CA LEU A 92 -5.01 -12.06 -8.14
C LEU A 92 -5.79 -12.90 -9.14
N LEU A 93 -6.60 -12.26 -10.01
CA LEU A 93 -7.37 -12.92 -11.06
C LEU A 93 -6.46 -13.69 -12.02
N LEU A 94 -5.38 -13.07 -12.50
CA LEU A 94 -4.38 -13.73 -13.36
C LEU A 94 -3.75 -14.95 -12.67
N ARG A 95 -3.45 -14.86 -11.37
CA ARG A 95 -2.91 -15.98 -10.59
C ARG A 95 -3.93 -17.09 -10.33
N PHE A 96 -5.23 -16.79 -10.27
CA PHE A 96 -6.28 -17.80 -10.24
C PHE A 96 -6.33 -18.57 -11.56
N LEU A 97 -6.28 -17.87 -12.70
CA LEU A 97 -6.26 -18.48 -14.04
C LEU A 97 -5.00 -19.34 -14.26
N ALA A 98 -3.83 -18.87 -13.79
CA ALA A 98 -2.56 -19.58 -13.92
C ALA A 98 -2.35 -20.74 -12.91
N LYS A 99 -3.35 -21.06 -12.07
CA LYS A 99 -3.24 -22.08 -10.99
C LYS A 99 -1.99 -21.89 -10.11
N SER A 100 -1.68 -20.63 -9.77
CA SER A 100 -0.56 -20.26 -8.90
C SER A 100 -0.74 -20.76 -7.47
N SER A 101 0.36 -20.89 -6.72
CA SER A 101 0.35 -21.35 -5.33
C SER A 101 -0.47 -20.44 -4.41
N TRP A 102 -1.11 -21.07 -3.42
CA TRP A 102 -1.94 -20.38 -2.41
C TRP A 102 -1.17 -19.36 -1.57
N GLY A 103 0.12 -19.59 -1.31
CA GLY A 103 0.96 -18.62 -0.60
C GLY A 103 1.04 -17.26 -1.30
N LYS A 104 1.12 -17.24 -2.64
CA LYS A 104 1.15 -15.99 -3.42
C LYS A 104 -0.20 -15.29 -3.48
N LYS A 105 -1.29 -16.07 -3.49
CA LYS A 105 -2.66 -15.53 -3.40
C LYS A 105 -2.92 -14.90 -2.04
N ALA A 106 -2.51 -15.57 -0.96
CA ALA A 106 -2.65 -15.07 0.40
C ALA A 106 -1.88 -13.77 0.63
N GLU A 107 -0.69 -13.65 0.05
CA GLU A 107 0.09 -12.41 0.10
C GLU A 107 -0.63 -11.25 -0.60
N ILE A 108 -1.20 -11.49 -1.78
CA ILE A 108 -2.00 -10.47 -2.48
C ILE A 108 -3.23 -10.08 -1.65
N VAL A 109 -3.93 -11.03 -1.02
CA VAL A 109 -5.10 -10.72 -0.17
C VAL A 109 -4.72 -9.84 1.03
N GLY A 110 -3.62 -10.16 1.72
CA GLY A 110 -3.13 -9.31 2.82
C GLY A 110 -2.79 -7.90 2.32
N ASN A 111 -2.06 -7.80 1.22
CA ASN A 111 -1.69 -6.51 0.64
C ASN A 111 -2.92 -5.71 0.20
N LEU A 112 -3.96 -6.35 -0.36
CA LEU A 112 -5.21 -5.68 -0.74
C LEU A 112 -5.87 -5.01 0.46
N ILE A 113 -5.99 -5.74 1.57
CA ILE A 113 -6.59 -5.21 2.81
C ILE A 113 -5.75 -4.06 3.35
N PHE A 114 -4.42 -4.18 3.35
CA PHE A 114 -3.54 -3.12 3.78
C PHE A 114 -3.70 -1.84 2.93
N TRP A 115 -3.58 -1.93 1.61
CA TRP A 115 -3.62 -0.76 0.74
C TRP A 115 -5.01 -0.13 0.65
N LEU A 116 -6.07 -0.95 0.69
CA LEU A 116 -7.44 -0.44 0.74
C LEU A 116 -7.71 0.27 2.06
N GLY A 117 -7.30 -0.33 3.18
CA GLY A 117 -7.40 0.28 4.50
C GLY A 117 -6.60 1.58 4.60
N ALA A 118 -5.35 1.58 4.12
CA ALA A 118 -4.50 2.76 4.09
C ALA A 118 -5.15 3.89 3.27
N GLY A 119 -5.61 3.62 2.05
CA GLY A 119 -6.29 4.62 1.21
C GLY A 119 -7.54 5.20 1.88
N PHE A 120 -8.34 4.36 2.54
CA PHE A 120 -9.49 4.81 3.32
C PHE A 120 -9.09 5.69 4.51
N LEU A 121 -8.06 5.29 5.27
CA LEU A 121 -7.58 6.05 6.43
C LEU A 121 -6.96 7.38 6.01
N ILE A 122 -6.24 7.44 4.89
CA ILE A 122 -5.70 8.70 4.35
C ILE A 122 -6.83 9.69 4.07
N GLN A 123 -7.90 9.26 3.39
CA GLN A 123 -9.06 10.11 3.12
C GLN A 123 -9.65 10.71 4.40
N ASN A 124 -10.01 9.84 5.34
CA ASN A 124 -10.79 10.25 6.51
C ASN A 124 -9.94 11.00 7.54
N PHE A 125 -8.67 10.61 7.71
CA PHE A 125 -7.83 11.10 8.81
C PHE A 125 -6.72 12.04 8.39
N LEU A 126 -6.18 11.94 7.17
CA LEU A 126 -5.15 12.88 6.73
C LEU A 126 -5.73 14.01 5.88
N ILE A 127 -6.73 13.73 5.04
CA ILE A 127 -7.32 14.72 4.13
C ILE A 127 -8.47 15.49 4.80
N GLU A 128 -9.50 14.79 5.29
CA GLU A 128 -10.71 15.45 5.78
C GLU A 128 -10.57 16.06 7.17
N THR A 129 -9.89 15.36 8.09
CA THR A 129 -9.86 15.74 9.51
C THR A 129 -8.46 16.08 10.02
N THR A 130 -7.42 15.80 9.24
CA THR A 130 -6.01 16.15 9.54
C THR A 130 -5.49 15.60 10.88
N GLN A 131 -6.09 14.50 11.34
CA GLN A 131 -5.76 13.76 12.56
C GLN A 131 -4.58 12.80 12.35
N TRP A 132 -3.38 13.38 12.30
CA TRP A 132 -2.11 12.65 12.11
C TRP A 132 -1.91 11.43 13.03
N PHE A 133 -2.09 11.60 14.34
CA PHE A 133 -1.84 10.52 15.31
C PHE A 133 -2.90 9.41 15.27
N VAL A 134 -4.16 9.77 14.98
CA VAL A 134 -5.25 8.79 14.82
C VAL A 134 -5.01 7.95 13.58
N PHE A 135 -4.58 8.58 12.48
CA PHE A 135 -4.18 7.88 11.25
C PHE A 135 -3.15 6.79 11.52
N TRP A 136 -2.03 7.11 12.17
CA TRP A 136 -0.96 6.13 12.43
C TRP A 136 -1.40 5.01 13.35
N SER A 137 -2.21 5.32 14.36
CA SER A 137 -2.76 4.31 15.28
C SER A 137 -3.64 3.30 14.53
N LEU A 138 -4.52 3.78 13.66
CA LEU A 138 -5.38 2.92 12.85
C LEU A 138 -4.60 2.18 11.77
N LEU A 139 -3.56 2.79 11.20
CA LEU A 139 -2.71 2.14 10.21
C LEU A 139 -2.00 0.91 10.80
N LEU A 140 -1.51 1.01 12.04
CA LEU A 140 -0.93 -0.14 12.76
C LEU A 140 -1.94 -1.27 12.96
N ILE A 141 -3.20 -0.93 13.26
CA ILE A 141 -4.28 -1.92 13.38
C ILE A 141 -4.54 -2.60 12.02
N ILE A 142 -4.58 -1.84 10.93
CA ILE A 142 -4.74 -2.38 9.57
C ILE A 142 -3.59 -3.32 9.19
N ILE A 143 -2.35 -3.01 9.59
CA ILE A 143 -1.21 -3.93 9.39
C ILE A 143 -1.50 -5.26 10.09
N GLY A 144 -1.95 -5.24 11.36
CA GLY A 144 -2.34 -6.45 12.08
C GLY A 144 -3.44 -7.25 11.36
N ILE A 145 -4.50 -6.58 10.91
CA ILE A 145 -5.61 -7.21 10.18
C ILE A 145 -5.12 -7.84 8.87
N SER A 146 -4.25 -7.16 8.13
CA SER A 146 -3.70 -7.67 6.86
C SER A 146 -2.88 -8.95 7.05
N MET A 147 -2.12 -9.04 8.14
CA MET A 147 -1.35 -10.24 8.51
C MET A 147 -2.28 -11.40 8.87
N ILE A 148 -3.33 -11.13 9.65
CA ILE A 148 -4.33 -12.15 10.02
C ILE A 148 -5.06 -12.66 8.77
N ALA A 149 -5.47 -11.78 7.87
CA ALA A 149 -6.13 -12.17 6.63
C ALA A 149 -5.25 -13.07 5.75
N ARG A 150 -3.96 -12.73 5.61
CA ARG A 150 -3.00 -13.60 4.92
C ARG A 150 -2.91 -14.97 5.59
N ALA A 151 -2.83 -15.02 6.92
CA ALA A 151 -2.76 -16.28 7.65
C ALA A 151 -4.02 -17.14 7.45
N MET A 152 -5.22 -16.53 7.45
CA MET A 152 -6.49 -17.22 7.21
C MET A 152 -6.54 -17.87 5.83
N VAL A 153 -6.11 -17.16 4.77
CA VAL A 153 -6.08 -17.74 3.41
C VAL A 153 -5.11 -18.92 3.31
N ILE A 154 -3.95 -18.82 3.97
CA ILE A 154 -2.99 -19.93 4.02
C ILE A 154 -3.58 -21.13 4.78
N ALA A 155 -4.20 -20.89 5.93
CA ALA A 155 -4.82 -21.93 6.75
C ALA A 155 -5.96 -22.64 5.99
N GLY A 156 -6.86 -21.87 5.37
CA GLY A 156 -7.97 -22.39 4.58
C GLY A 156 -7.53 -23.20 3.36
N SER A 157 -6.36 -22.91 2.79
CA SER A 157 -5.81 -23.68 1.66
C SER A 157 -5.24 -25.05 2.03
N ARG A 158 -5.08 -25.34 3.32
CA ARG A 158 -4.55 -26.62 3.85
C ARG A 158 -5.64 -27.57 4.34
N LEU A 159 -6.87 -27.10 4.44
CA LEU A 159 -8.08 -27.88 4.72
C LEU A 159 -8.61 -28.48 3.43
#